data_AF-A0A073JUA8-F1
#
_entry.id   AF-A0A073JUA8-F1
#
_cell.length_a   1.000
_cell.length_b   1.000
_cell.length_c   1.000
_cell.angle_alpha   90.00
_cell.angle_beta   90.00
_cell.angle_gamma   90.00
#
_symmetry.space_group_name_H-M   'P 1'
#
loop_
_entity.id
_entity.type
_entity.pdbx_description
1 polymer ?
#
loop_
_entity_poly.entity_id
_entity_poly.type
_entity_poly.pdbx_seq_one_letter_code
_entity_poly.pdbx_strand_id
1 'polypeptide(L)'
;MNLPKIINSKIQETESYYALTSNIPHNKFIIRDARGNDYGVDVEIELIEGQYSTNFRSHIQLKSTQKMLKENKISFPVSIKNLNYLLNHPHSIYIIYLKNEKIFMWEWVWKIYKFALSKNIETLTTKKEQFNYHFNKILNKDAFNLIYSSLLNVNKSTVESRKKLLNSAENKRILEIPTIDYSLIKMNESKVIGNHKDEIIMANEDKIRLANNLIIEGNYKKAFDIFQALLIIYETDFLYKKCIELLQKQKDYSKCIDYCDEYLNIFGVNLEVLLVKGMCFFEENNIDQSIIQFKKCLELDKTKLEVHMNLLQCYILTEDYSNMFYYLKRIVQIDASAITLYCEIGDMFRSVKRYELAIACYEEGLRHNNKDKVSYLGLALTYTLSNQFDKASIYFLMYARREKIPNNKSVVIVDLAWNQTNFITIEKSSARKIKVLVNGQTVIDNISTDKDGVIFIGQLPIIDRAGVTMMFPCLGKIYTNKRNFHQIKKHITKKLKLPEFFGRYQYLDFNEMITATIEEREQNVYIELNLNGYQVNGFTDAPKDSSENKLGFKKFIELFNEYEQCKLVFQHEELLDQINITLVKEQIRLITNRI
;
A
#
# COMPACT_ATOMS: atom_id res chain seq x y z
N MET A 1 65.88 40.67 -0.10
CA MET A 1 64.90 40.38 0.97
C MET A 1 63.51 40.69 0.44
N ASN A 2 62.75 39.69 0.01
CA ASN A 2 61.33 39.86 -0.32
C ASN A 2 60.52 39.61 0.95
N LEU A 3 60.02 40.68 1.57
CA LEU A 3 59.00 40.60 2.62
C LEU A 3 57.73 39.96 2.03
N PRO A 4 57.11 38.96 2.70
CA PRO A 4 55.98 38.24 2.12
C PRO A 4 54.69 39.08 2.17
N LYS A 5 53.85 38.90 1.14
CA LYS A 5 52.48 39.43 0.96
C LYS A 5 51.49 38.96 2.05
N ILE A 6 51.77 39.15 3.34
CA ILE A 6 50.92 38.69 4.46
C ILE A 6 50.08 39.84 5.09
N ILE A 7 50.19 41.07 4.58
CA ILE A 7 49.71 42.25 5.34
C ILE A 7 48.23 42.60 5.07
N ASN A 8 47.68 42.42 3.86
CA ASN A 8 46.34 42.97 3.55
C ASN A 8 45.13 42.13 4.00
N SER A 9 45.16 40.79 3.87
CA SER A 9 44.01 39.95 4.24
C SER A 9 43.78 39.91 5.75
N LYS A 10 44.85 39.84 6.53
CA LYS A 10 44.80 39.78 8.00
C LYS A 10 44.34 41.09 8.61
N ILE A 11 44.74 42.23 8.03
CA ILE A 11 44.22 43.56 8.40
C ILE A 11 42.72 43.65 8.11
N GLN A 12 42.28 43.15 6.95
CA GLN A 12 40.88 43.20 6.53
C GLN A 12 39.97 42.33 7.41
N GLU A 13 40.41 41.14 7.81
CA GLU A 13 39.70 40.27 8.77
C GLU A 13 39.58 40.95 10.14
N THR A 14 40.70 41.49 10.64
CA THR A 14 40.77 42.19 11.93
C THR A 14 39.84 43.41 11.97
N GLU A 15 39.83 44.22 10.91
CA GLU A 15 38.95 45.39 10.79
C GLU A 15 37.47 44.99 10.78
N SER A 16 37.11 43.95 10.01
CA SER A 16 35.71 43.49 9.95
C SER A 16 35.23 42.94 11.29
N TYR A 17 36.10 42.23 12.02
CA TYR A 17 35.80 41.70 13.35
C TYR A 17 35.50 42.83 14.33
N TYR A 18 36.40 43.82 14.46
CA TYR A 18 36.18 44.94 15.38
C TYR A 18 34.96 45.78 15.02
N ALA A 19 34.71 45.97 13.72
CA ALA A 19 33.52 46.66 13.25
C ALA A 19 32.25 45.88 13.63
N LEU A 20 32.24 44.55 13.50
CA LEU A 20 31.07 43.73 13.87
C LEU A 20 30.86 43.72 15.38
N THR A 21 31.91 43.46 16.17
CA THR A 21 31.82 43.35 17.63
C THR A 21 31.36 44.65 18.29
N SER A 22 31.74 45.80 17.72
CA SER A 22 31.27 47.11 18.18
C SER A 22 29.81 47.40 17.85
N ASN A 23 29.22 46.71 16.86
CA ASN A 23 27.83 46.88 16.44
C ASN A 23 26.87 45.84 17.05
N ILE A 24 27.40 44.82 17.73
CA ILE A 24 26.58 43.81 18.42
C ILE A 24 25.92 44.44 19.67
N PRO A 25 24.59 44.37 19.83
CA PRO A 25 23.92 44.93 21.00
C PRO A 25 24.25 44.15 22.28
N HIS A 26 25.10 44.71 23.14
CA HIS A 26 25.57 44.06 24.38
C HIS A 26 24.49 43.81 25.43
N ASN A 27 23.32 44.46 25.32
CA ASN A 27 22.16 44.18 26.16
C ASN A 27 21.37 42.93 25.72
N LYS A 28 21.72 42.34 24.57
CA LYS A 28 21.05 41.16 23.98
C LYS A 28 22.01 40.00 23.74
N PHE A 29 23.28 40.32 23.47
CA PHE A 29 24.28 39.34 23.12
C PHE A 29 25.59 39.59 23.85
N ILE A 30 26.22 38.52 24.32
CA ILE A 30 27.64 38.52 24.68
C ILE A 30 28.44 37.84 23.58
N ILE A 31 29.65 38.32 23.36
CA ILE A 31 30.58 37.72 22.39
C ILE A 31 31.40 36.69 23.14
N ARG A 32 31.43 35.45 22.62
CA ARG A 32 32.26 34.38 23.17
C ARG A 32 33.55 34.28 22.35
N ASP A 33 34.67 34.18 23.06
CA ASP A 33 35.98 34.17 22.44
C ASP A 33 36.29 32.77 21.89
N ALA A 34 36.17 32.61 20.58
CA ALA A 34 36.53 31.39 19.86
C ALA A 34 37.92 31.51 19.22
N ARG A 35 38.91 32.10 19.90
CA ARG A 35 40.31 32.18 19.43
C ARG A 35 41.04 30.84 19.55
N GLY A 36 40.58 29.85 18.79
CA GLY A 36 41.38 28.76 18.23
C GLY A 36 41.15 28.79 16.72
N ASN A 37 42.15 28.48 15.90
CA ASN A 37 42.01 28.43 14.42
C ASN A 37 40.97 27.37 14.01
N ASP A 38 39.69 27.70 14.11
CA ASP A 38 38.61 26.82 13.74
C ASP A 38 38.18 27.11 12.30
N TYR A 39 38.01 26.07 11.50
CA TYR A 39 38.07 26.16 10.03
C TYR A 39 36.86 26.87 9.38
N GLY A 40 35.91 27.43 10.15
CA GLY A 40 34.67 27.98 9.62
C GLY A 40 33.83 28.92 10.50
N VAL A 41 34.25 29.30 11.71
CA VAL A 41 33.53 30.27 12.55
C VAL A 41 34.47 31.38 12.97
N ASP A 42 34.09 32.63 12.68
CA ASP A 42 34.91 33.80 12.97
C ASP A 42 34.43 34.53 14.25
N VAL A 43 33.14 34.46 14.57
CA VAL A 43 32.54 35.06 15.77
C VAL A 43 31.45 34.15 16.34
N GLU A 44 31.40 34.01 17.66
CA GLU A 44 30.30 33.36 18.36
C GLU A 44 29.59 34.37 19.25
N ILE A 45 28.26 34.44 19.15
CA ILE A 45 27.43 35.29 20.01
C ILE A 45 26.46 34.44 20.82
N GLU A 46 26.32 34.74 22.10
CA GLU A 46 25.38 34.08 23.02
C GLU A 46 24.30 35.05 23.46
N LEU A 47 23.04 34.58 23.53
CA LEU A 47 21.93 35.38 24.02
C LEU A 47 22.01 35.66 25.52
N ILE A 48 21.61 36.88 25.88
CA ILE A 48 21.35 37.30 27.25
C ILE A 48 19.84 37.51 27.44
N GLU A 49 19.29 36.99 28.53
CA GLU A 49 17.93 37.31 28.98
C GLU A 49 18.02 37.94 30.37
N GLY A 50 17.70 39.24 30.48
CA GLY A 50 17.91 40.02 31.70
C GLY A 50 19.41 40.17 32.03
N GLN A 51 19.84 39.64 33.17
CA GLN A 51 21.25 39.61 33.59
C GLN A 51 21.93 38.24 33.35
N TYR A 52 21.21 37.26 32.79
CA TYR A 52 21.68 35.88 32.70
C TYR A 52 22.04 35.51 31.27
N SER A 53 23.21 34.87 31.12
CA SER A 53 23.60 34.23 29.86
C SER A 53 22.78 32.94 29.67
N THR A 54 22.24 32.74 28.46
CA THR A 54 21.26 31.68 28.20
C THR A 54 21.89 30.37 27.71
N ASN A 55 23.19 30.38 27.39
CA ASN A 55 23.93 29.33 26.68
C ASN A 55 23.37 28.99 25.28
N PHE A 56 22.44 29.79 24.74
CA PHE A 56 22.00 29.70 23.34
C PHE A 56 22.87 30.59 22.47
N ARG A 57 23.53 29.98 21.49
CA ARG A 57 24.58 30.61 20.71
C ARG A 57 24.30 30.59 19.21
N SER A 58 24.77 31.61 18.52
CA SER A 58 24.79 31.68 17.06
C SER A 58 26.24 31.77 16.58
N HIS A 59 26.59 30.89 15.66
CA HIS A 59 27.91 30.81 15.06
C HIS A 59 27.92 31.66 13.80
N ILE A 60 28.91 32.54 13.69
CA ILE A 60 28.97 33.53 12.63
C ILE A 60 30.22 33.29 11.79
N GLN A 61 30.03 33.16 10.49
CA GLN A 61 31.12 33.38 9.54
C GLN A 61 31.07 34.82 9.05
N LEU A 62 32.19 35.52 9.24
CA LEU A 62 32.42 36.88 8.82
C LEU A 62 33.38 36.93 7.64
N LYS A 63 32.92 37.49 6.53
CA LYS A 63 33.75 37.82 5.37
C LYS A 63 33.73 39.31 5.12
N SER A 64 34.70 39.79 4.34
CA SER A 64 34.84 41.21 4.02
C SER A 64 35.13 41.40 2.54
N THR A 65 34.63 42.49 1.96
CA THR A 65 34.89 42.85 0.57
C THR A 65 34.89 44.37 0.36
N GLN A 66 35.58 44.83 -0.68
CA GLN A 66 35.58 46.22 -1.14
C GLN A 66 34.54 46.47 -2.24
N LYS A 67 33.80 45.44 -2.66
CA LYS A 67 32.69 45.60 -3.62
C LYS A 67 31.58 46.44 -3.00
N MET A 68 31.00 47.32 -3.80
CA MET A 68 29.82 48.14 -3.42
C MET A 68 28.53 47.41 -3.76
N LEU A 69 27.42 47.80 -3.12
CA LEU A 69 26.10 47.32 -3.47
C LEU A 69 25.71 47.68 -4.91
N LYS A 70 24.96 46.77 -5.54
CA LYS A 70 24.23 47.03 -6.78
C LYS A 70 22.76 46.73 -6.52
N GLU A 71 21.88 47.71 -6.71
CA GLU A 71 20.43 47.57 -6.49
C GLU A 71 20.08 46.99 -5.10
N ASN A 72 20.73 47.50 -4.04
CA ASN A 72 20.58 47.02 -2.65
C ASN A 72 20.95 45.54 -2.42
N LYS A 73 21.72 44.92 -3.32
CA LYS A 73 22.20 43.54 -3.20
C LYS A 73 23.68 43.44 -3.48
N ILE A 74 24.29 42.36 -3.00
CA ILE A 74 25.63 41.96 -3.37
C ILE A 74 25.70 40.48 -3.67
N SER A 75 26.24 40.14 -4.84
CA SER A 75 26.61 38.75 -5.17
C SER A 75 27.98 38.45 -4.57
N PHE A 76 28.04 37.44 -3.71
CA PHE A 76 29.25 37.03 -3.02
C PHE A 76 29.48 35.52 -3.13
N PRO A 77 30.72 35.06 -3.41
CA PRO A 77 31.02 33.64 -3.46
C PRO A 77 31.06 33.05 -2.05
N VAL A 78 30.16 32.09 -1.80
CA VAL A 78 30.11 31.31 -0.57
C VAL A 78 30.87 30.01 -0.78
N SER A 79 31.89 29.79 0.05
CA SER A 79 32.65 28.53 0.12
C SER A 79 31.74 27.40 0.61
N ILE A 80 31.74 26.27 -0.11
CA ILE A 80 30.98 25.08 0.27
C ILE A 80 31.53 24.47 1.56
N LYS A 81 32.84 24.56 1.78
CA LYS A 81 33.47 24.15 3.04
C LYS A 81 32.93 24.95 4.24
N ASN A 82 32.86 26.27 4.11
CA ASN A 82 32.38 27.14 5.18
C ASN A 82 30.88 26.95 5.42
N LEU A 83 30.11 26.75 4.34
CA LEU A 83 28.68 26.48 4.44
C LEU A 83 28.41 25.15 5.15
N ASN A 84 29.12 24.07 4.78
CA ASN A 84 29.01 22.77 5.46
C ASN A 84 29.39 22.86 6.94
N TYR A 85 30.47 23.58 7.25
CA TYR A 85 30.89 23.77 8.63
C TYR A 85 29.80 24.47 9.45
N LEU A 86 29.27 25.59 8.96
CA LEU A 86 28.25 26.36 9.66
C LEU A 86 26.89 25.65 9.76
N LEU A 87 26.57 24.75 8.83
CA LEU A 87 25.34 23.95 8.87
C LEU A 87 25.30 22.97 10.05
N ASN A 88 26.46 22.59 10.59
CA ASN A 88 26.55 21.78 11.81
C ASN A 88 26.13 22.53 13.07
N HIS A 89 26.02 23.87 12.99
CA HIS A 89 25.59 24.69 14.10
C HIS A 89 24.19 25.27 13.81
N PRO A 90 23.19 24.96 14.65
CA PRO A 90 21.85 25.48 14.45
C PRO A 90 21.86 27.01 14.58
N HIS A 91 21.13 27.68 13.70
CA HIS A 91 21.03 29.16 13.67
C HIS A 91 22.34 29.89 13.40
N SER A 92 23.23 29.30 12.60
CA SER A 92 24.39 30.00 12.07
C SER A 92 24.05 31.12 11.10
N ILE A 93 24.87 32.15 11.13
CA ILE A 93 24.71 33.35 10.31
C ILE A 93 25.94 33.58 9.45
N TYR A 94 25.71 33.96 8.20
CA TYR A 94 26.76 34.40 7.30
C TYR A 94 26.70 35.92 7.19
N ILE A 95 27.82 36.60 7.48
CA ILE A 95 27.93 38.07 7.44
C ILE A 95 29.01 38.48 6.44
N ILE A 96 28.70 39.52 5.65
CA ILE A 96 29.65 40.17 4.76
C ILE A 96 29.76 41.64 5.14
N TYR A 97 30.96 42.06 5.51
CA TYR A 97 31.30 43.46 5.72
C TYR A 97 31.69 44.13 4.39
N LEU A 98 30.97 45.18 4.01
CA LEU A 98 31.25 46.01 2.85
C LEU A 98 32.09 47.21 3.30
N LYS A 99 33.41 47.12 3.13
CA LYS A 99 34.36 48.06 3.73
C LYS A 99 34.16 49.50 3.26
N ASN A 100 33.90 49.71 1.98
CA ASN A 100 33.76 51.06 1.40
C ASN A 100 32.49 51.76 1.89
N GLU A 101 31.43 50.99 2.17
CA GLU A 101 30.13 51.51 2.63
C GLU A 101 29.97 51.42 4.15
N LYS A 102 30.90 50.72 4.84
CA LYS A 102 30.87 50.43 6.28
C LYS A 102 29.55 49.80 6.76
N ILE A 103 28.97 48.94 5.92
CA ILE A 103 27.72 48.21 6.21
C ILE A 103 27.95 46.70 6.27
N PHE A 104 27.07 46.03 6.99
CA PHE A 104 27.05 44.57 7.09
C PHE A 104 25.84 44.02 6.35
N MET A 105 26.08 43.05 5.48
CA MET A 105 25.04 42.23 4.87
C MET A 105 25.00 40.88 5.58
N TRP A 106 23.82 40.29 5.77
CA TRP A 106 23.71 39.01 6.45
C TRP A 106 22.65 38.09 5.86
N GLU A 107 22.78 36.79 6.11
CA GLU A 107 21.73 35.82 5.87
C GLU A 107 21.91 34.59 6.78
N TRP A 108 20.81 33.91 7.08
CA TRP A 108 20.84 32.61 7.73
C TRP A 108 21.51 31.57 6.83
N VAL A 109 22.40 30.78 7.41
CA VAL A 109 23.14 29.73 6.70
C VAL A 109 22.21 28.71 6.03
N TRP A 110 21.11 28.33 6.68
CA TRP A 110 20.10 27.43 6.10
C TRP A 110 19.39 28.01 4.87
N LYS A 111 19.24 29.35 4.77
CA LYS A 111 18.67 30.00 3.56
C LYS A 111 19.66 29.98 2.41
N ILE A 112 20.94 30.15 2.70
CA ILE A 112 22.02 30.02 1.70
C ILE A 112 22.10 28.58 1.20
N TYR A 113 21.97 27.60 2.10
CA TYR A 113 21.93 26.18 1.74
C TYR A 113 20.69 25.82 0.89
N LYS A 114 19.49 26.29 1.27
CA LYS A 114 18.27 26.09 0.47
C LYS A 114 18.41 26.66 -0.94
N PHE A 115 19.09 27.80 -1.09
CA PHE A 115 19.41 28.34 -2.41
C PHE A 115 20.39 27.45 -3.17
N ALA A 116 21.42 26.90 -2.52
CA ALA A 116 22.34 25.95 -3.15
C ALA A 116 21.60 24.72 -3.71
N LEU A 117 20.69 24.13 -2.91
CA LEU A 117 19.84 23.01 -3.35
C LEU A 117 18.97 23.40 -4.56
N SER A 118 18.38 24.60 -4.56
CA SER A 118 17.60 25.09 -5.71
C SER A 118 18.40 25.24 -7.01
N LYS A 119 19.74 25.23 -6.91
CA LYS A 119 20.68 25.28 -8.04
C LYS A 119 21.31 23.92 -8.33
N ASN A 120 20.77 22.83 -7.77
CA ASN A 120 21.32 21.48 -7.84
C ASN A 120 22.78 21.41 -7.34
N ILE A 121 23.10 22.22 -6.33
CA ILE A 121 24.40 22.19 -5.63
C ILE A 121 24.17 21.54 -4.29
N GLU A 122 24.30 20.22 -4.25
CA GLU A 122 24.30 19.46 -3.01
C GLU A 122 25.71 19.52 -2.40
N THR A 123 25.81 20.12 -1.21
CA THR A 123 27.09 20.58 -0.65
C THR A 123 28.02 19.44 -0.20
N LEU A 124 27.51 18.21 -0.10
CA LEU A 124 28.27 17.01 0.26
C LEU A 124 28.79 16.25 -0.96
N THR A 125 28.15 16.37 -2.12
CA THR A 125 28.43 15.56 -3.32
C THR A 125 28.96 16.39 -4.49
N THR A 126 28.82 17.71 -4.43
CA THR A 126 29.25 18.62 -5.50
C THR A 126 30.77 18.72 -5.60
N LYS A 127 31.29 18.80 -6.83
CA LYS A 127 32.71 19.11 -7.11
C LYS A 127 33.03 20.60 -7.06
N LYS A 128 32.02 21.46 -6.88
CA LYS A 128 32.23 22.91 -6.80
C LYS A 128 32.87 23.26 -5.46
N GLU A 129 33.80 24.20 -5.46
CA GLU A 129 34.40 24.71 -4.21
C GLU A 129 33.59 25.86 -3.60
N GLN A 130 32.89 26.63 -4.45
CA GLN A 130 32.10 27.79 -4.06
C GLN A 130 30.94 28.04 -5.04
N PHE A 131 29.94 28.80 -4.60
CA PHE A 131 28.87 29.31 -5.46
C PHE A 131 28.47 30.74 -5.06
N ASN A 132 27.91 31.50 -6.00
CA ASN A 132 27.49 32.87 -5.73
C ASN A 132 26.11 32.93 -5.08
N TYR A 133 26.02 33.58 -3.92
CA TYR A 133 24.77 33.91 -3.24
C TYR A 133 24.53 35.42 -3.26
N HIS A 134 23.27 35.85 -3.40
CA HIS A 134 22.89 37.25 -3.45
C HIS A 134 22.37 37.71 -2.08
N PHE A 135 23.21 38.43 -1.34
CA PHE A 135 22.84 39.00 -0.05
C PHE A 135 22.07 40.30 -0.26
N ASN A 136 20.94 40.43 0.45
CA ASN A 136 20.03 41.57 0.31
C ASN A 136 19.50 42.10 1.65
N LYS A 137 20.00 41.59 2.80
CA LYS A 137 19.60 42.05 4.13
C LYS A 137 20.74 42.78 4.79
N ILE A 138 20.47 43.99 5.24
CA ILE A 138 21.40 44.78 6.05
C ILE A 138 21.29 44.32 7.50
N LEU A 139 22.42 44.12 8.17
CA LEU A 139 22.49 43.79 9.59
C LEU A 139 22.44 45.09 10.41
N ASN A 140 21.23 45.58 10.64
CA ASN A 140 20.94 46.75 11.45
C ASN A 140 20.31 46.34 12.81
N LYS A 141 19.86 47.33 13.60
CA LYS A 141 19.23 47.09 14.89
C LYS A 141 18.00 46.17 14.80
N ASP A 142 17.18 46.31 13.77
CA ASP A 142 15.99 45.48 13.56
C ASP A 142 16.36 44.04 13.18
N ALA A 143 17.41 43.87 12.38
CA ALA A 143 17.97 42.55 12.09
C ALA A 143 18.48 41.85 13.37
N PHE A 144 19.19 42.56 14.24
CA PHE A 144 19.60 42.00 15.54
C PHE A 144 18.40 41.68 16.44
N ASN A 145 17.34 42.49 16.42
CA ASN A 145 16.09 42.18 17.13
C ASN A 145 15.44 40.90 16.59
N LEU A 146 15.43 40.73 15.27
CA LEU A 146 14.90 39.54 14.61
C LEU A 146 15.72 38.31 14.99
N ILE A 147 17.05 38.37 14.87
CA ILE A 147 17.98 37.30 15.26
C ILE A 147 17.76 36.92 16.72
N TYR A 148 17.69 37.91 17.61
CA TYR A 148 17.45 37.71 19.05
C TYR A 148 16.11 37.00 19.30
N SER A 149 15.02 37.48 18.70
CA SER A 149 13.69 36.89 18.89
C SER A 149 13.60 35.47 18.32
N SER A 150 14.23 35.20 17.18
CA SER A 150 14.28 33.85 16.59
C SER A 150 15.03 32.87 17.50
N LEU A 151 16.20 33.28 18.01
CA LEU A 151 16.98 32.46 18.93
C LEU A 151 16.27 32.26 20.28
N LEU A 152 15.61 33.30 20.81
CA LEU A 152 14.89 33.24 22.08
C LEU A 152 13.63 32.37 21.99
N ASN A 153 12.89 32.42 20.90
CA ASN A 153 11.70 31.59 20.72
C ASN A 153 12.07 30.10 20.64
N VAL A 154 13.16 29.77 19.96
CA VAL A 154 13.70 28.41 19.94
C VAL A 154 14.10 27.99 21.36
N ASN A 155 14.84 28.84 22.08
CA ASN A 155 15.19 28.59 23.49
C ASN A 155 13.95 28.30 24.36
N LYS A 156 12.93 29.17 24.31
CA LYS A 156 11.70 28.98 25.09
C LYS A 156 11.00 27.67 24.76
N SER A 157 10.90 27.33 23.47
CA SER A 157 10.29 26.06 23.05
C SER A 157 11.09 24.85 23.54
N THR A 158 12.42 24.86 23.43
CA THR A 158 13.29 23.78 23.90
C THR A 158 13.25 23.63 25.42
N VAL A 159 13.27 24.75 26.16
CA VAL A 159 13.24 24.77 27.63
C VAL A 159 11.86 24.38 28.16
N GLU A 160 10.77 24.83 27.55
CA GLU A 160 9.41 24.43 27.95
C GLU A 160 9.16 22.93 27.69
N SER A 161 9.63 22.40 26.56
CA SER A 161 9.61 20.96 26.30
C SER A 161 10.40 20.19 27.36
N ARG A 162 11.60 20.65 27.72
CA ARG A 162 12.43 20.06 28.79
C ARG A 162 11.77 20.16 30.18
N LYS A 163 11.14 21.29 30.52
CA LYS A 163 10.43 21.47 31.79
C LYS A 163 9.19 20.60 31.89
N LYS A 164 8.44 20.43 30.80
CA LYS A 164 7.30 19.50 30.72
C LYS A 164 7.75 18.05 30.91
N LEU A 165 8.88 17.69 30.31
CA LEU A 165 9.55 16.41 30.57
C LEU A 165 9.90 16.28 32.05
N LEU A 166 10.62 17.23 32.66
CA LEU A 166 11.08 17.13 34.06
C LEU A 166 9.96 17.13 35.12
N ASN A 167 8.81 17.76 34.85
CA ASN A 167 7.72 17.90 35.82
C ASN A 167 6.61 16.83 35.71
N SER A 168 6.75 15.83 34.84
CA SER A 168 5.81 14.70 34.81
C SER A 168 5.96 13.86 36.11
N ALA A 169 4.85 13.36 36.65
CA ALA A 169 4.85 12.58 37.89
C ALA A 169 5.70 11.29 37.80
N GLU A 170 5.92 10.77 36.59
CA GLU A 170 6.84 9.65 36.32
C GLU A 170 8.31 10.03 36.52
N ASN A 171 8.72 11.26 36.20
CA ASN A 171 10.13 11.68 36.25
C ASN A 171 10.62 12.07 37.65
N LYS A 172 9.72 12.31 38.61
CA LYS A 172 10.10 12.47 40.03
C LYS A 172 10.67 11.20 40.65
N ARG A 173 10.32 10.01 40.14
CA ARG A 173 10.89 8.72 40.59
C ARG A 173 12.23 8.37 39.92
N ILE A 174 12.60 9.03 38.82
CA ILE A 174 13.84 8.76 38.07
C ILE A 174 15.08 9.38 38.74
N LEU A 175 14.91 10.29 39.71
CA LEU A 175 16.02 10.97 40.39
C LEU A 175 16.70 10.14 41.51
N GLU A 176 16.19 8.97 41.86
CA GLU A 176 16.92 8.01 42.70
C GLU A 176 17.84 7.16 41.81
N ILE A 177 18.99 7.73 41.47
CA ILE A 177 20.08 7.03 40.77
C ILE A 177 20.72 6.07 41.79
N PRO A 178 20.78 4.75 41.53
CA PRO A 178 21.66 3.87 42.30
C PRO A 178 23.10 4.29 42.02
N THR A 179 23.86 4.58 43.08
CA THR A 179 25.30 4.90 43.00
C THR A 179 26.05 3.73 42.36
N ILE A 180 26.51 3.93 41.13
CA ILE A 180 27.49 3.08 40.47
C ILE A 180 28.88 3.61 40.81
N ASP A 181 29.79 2.72 41.17
CA ASP A 181 31.18 3.02 41.51
C ASP A 181 31.95 3.52 40.28
N TYR A 182 32.35 4.80 40.32
CA TYR A 182 33.06 5.51 39.25
C TYR A 182 34.56 5.19 39.16
N SER A 183 35.09 4.33 40.03
CA SER A 183 36.54 4.07 40.13
C SER A 183 37.15 3.24 39.00
N LEU A 184 36.34 2.64 38.11
CA LEU A 184 36.81 1.72 37.06
C LEU A 184 36.90 2.29 35.64
N ILE A 185 36.52 3.55 35.40
CA ILE A 185 36.54 4.13 34.05
C ILE A 185 37.78 5.01 33.90
N LYS A 186 38.87 4.43 33.37
CA LYS A 186 39.97 5.22 32.78
C LYS A 186 39.49 5.77 31.43
N MET A 187 39.08 7.04 31.41
CA MET A 187 38.89 7.79 30.16
C MET A 187 40.25 8.14 29.57
N ASN A 188 40.54 7.61 28.38
CA ASN A 188 41.53 8.22 27.49
C ASN A 188 40.80 9.24 26.62
N GLU A 189 41.11 10.52 26.85
CA GLU A 189 40.71 11.63 26.00
C GLU A 189 41.37 11.50 24.61
N SER A 190 40.57 11.39 23.54
CA SER A 190 40.96 11.98 22.25
C SER A 190 39.78 12.15 21.28
N LYS A 191 39.68 13.41 20.79
CA LYS A 191 39.28 13.89 19.46
C LYS A 191 37.88 13.59 18.92
N VAL A 192 37.09 14.67 18.87
CA VAL A 192 36.17 15.15 17.81
C VAL A 192 35.60 14.06 16.88
N ILE A 193 34.29 13.84 16.99
CA ILE A 193 33.55 12.76 16.33
C ILE A 193 32.37 13.40 15.58
N GLY A 194 32.26 13.13 14.28
CA GLY A 194 31.27 13.68 13.35
C GLY A 194 30.03 12.79 13.12
N ASN A 195 29.31 13.09 12.03
CA ASN A 195 27.97 12.58 11.67
C ASN A 195 27.94 11.12 11.17
N HIS A 196 29.02 10.36 11.26
CA HIS A 196 29.08 9.03 10.67
C HIS A 196 28.57 7.97 11.65
N LYS A 197 27.70 7.07 11.15
CA LYS A 197 27.22 5.88 11.87
C LYS A 197 28.38 5.12 12.55
N ASP A 198 29.51 5.00 11.85
CA ASP A 198 30.70 4.29 12.32
C ASP A 198 31.40 5.00 13.49
N GLU A 199 31.33 6.33 13.52
CA GLU A 199 31.92 7.18 14.56
C GLU A 199 31.11 7.12 15.87
N ILE A 200 29.77 7.14 15.79
CA ILE A 200 28.89 6.91 16.95
C ILE A 200 29.03 5.48 17.47
N ILE A 201 29.12 4.50 16.56
CA ILE A 201 29.35 3.10 16.91
C ILE A 201 30.67 2.95 17.64
N MET A 202 31.77 3.51 17.13
CA MET A 202 33.07 3.44 17.80
C MET A 202 33.10 4.15 19.16
N ALA A 203 32.45 5.32 19.28
CA ALA A 203 32.47 6.11 20.51
C ALA A 203 31.55 5.56 21.62
N ASN A 204 30.52 4.80 21.26
CA ASN A 204 29.49 4.31 22.18
C ASN A 204 29.24 2.80 22.00
N GLU A 205 30.25 2.06 21.56
CA GLU A 205 30.15 0.64 21.21
C GLU A 205 29.52 -0.18 22.35
N ASP A 206 29.97 0.05 23.58
CA ASP A 206 29.45 -0.65 24.76
C ASP A 206 27.96 -0.36 25.03
N LYS A 207 27.50 0.88 24.82
CA LYS A 207 26.10 1.27 25.02
C LYS A 207 25.22 0.69 23.92
N ILE A 208 25.70 0.70 22.67
CA ILE A 208 24.97 0.12 21.54
C ILE A 208 24.92 -1.40 21.68
N ARG A 209 26.01 -2.05 22.09
CA ARG A 209 26.03 -3.49 22.40
C ARG A 209 25.04 -3.83 23.51
N LEU A 210 25.00 -3.04 24.59
CA LEU A 210 24.02 -3.22 25.66
C LEU A 210 22.58 -3.06 25.14
N ALA A 211 22.30 -2.02 24.37
CA ALA A 211 20.97 -1.80 23.79
C ALA A 211 20.57 -2.95 22.86
N ASN A 212 21.48 -3.47 22.04
CA ASN A 212 21.23 -4.62 21.17
C ASN A 212 20.97 -5.91 21.97
N ASN A 213 21.69 -6.15 23.06
CA ASN A 213 21.42 -7.27 23.96
C ASN A 213 20.01 -7.15 24.58
N LEU A 214 19.64 -5.95 25.03
CA LEU A 214 18.29 -5.69 25.55
C LEU A 214 17.21 -5.93 24.49
N ILE A 215 17.47 -5.64 23.22
CA ILE A 215 16.55 -5.97 22.11
C ILE A 215 16.39 -7.48 21.98
N ILE A 216 17.48 -8.24 22.03
CA ILE A 216 17.46 -9.72 21.97
C ILE A 216 16.68 -10.29 23.15
N GLU A 217 16.81 -9.70 24.33
CA GLU A 217 16.06 -10.06 25.54
C GLU A 217 14.60 -9.59 25.51
N GLY A 218 14.17 -8.85 24.49
CA GLY A 218 12.82 -8.31 24.34
C GLY A 218 12.53 -7.07 25.22
N ASN A 219 13.55 -6.49 25.85
CA ASN A 219 13.44 -5.30 26.68
C ASN A 219 13.55 -4.00 25.85
N TYR A 220 12.56 -3.79 24.99
CA TYR A 220 12.56 -2.69 24.02
C TYR A 220 12.54 -1.30 24.66
N LYS A 221 11.92 -1.14 25.84
CA LYS A 221 11.85 0.15 26.55
C LYS A 221 13.23 0.61 27.00
N LYS A 222 13.99 -0.25 27.68
CA LYS A 222 15.36 0.11 28.12
C LYS A 222 16.30 0.33 26.94
N ALA A 223 16.16 -0.47 25.88
CA ALA A 223 16.91 -0.24 24.65
C ALA A 223 16.57 1.13 24.04
N PHE A 224 15.29 1.49 24.01
CA PHE A 224 14.83 2.79 23.54
C PHE A 224 15.41 3.93 24.37
N ASP A 225 15.40 3.83 25.70
CA ASP A 225 15.97 4.85 26.59
C ASP A 225 17.46 5.11 26.28
N ILE A 226 18.23 4.05 25.99
CA ILE A 226 19.66 4.17 25.60
C ILE A 226 19.78 4.87 24.24
N PHE A 227 19.02 4.45 23.23
CA PHE A 227 19.08 5.05 21.90
C PHE A 227 18.55 6.49 21.88
N GLN A 228 17.53 6.81 22.69
CA GLN A 228 17.02 8.17 22.87
C GLN A 228 18.06 9.06 23.55
N ALA A 229 18.74 8.57 24.59
CA ALA A 229 19.82 9.30 25.24
C ALA A 229 20.98 9.58 24.28
N LEU A 230 21.34 8.61 23.42
CA LEU A 230 22.32 8.81 22.37
C LEU A 230 21.80 9.80 21.32
N LEU A 231 20.52 9.75 20.97
CA LEU A 231 19.92 10.62 19.97
C LEU A 231 19.92 12.10 20.38
N ILE A 232 19.70 12.39 21.67
CA ILE A 232 19.79 13.75 22.23
C ILE A 232 21.18 14.36 22.03
N ILE A 233 22.22 13.52 21.96
CA ILE A 233 23.61 13.96 21.80
C ILE A 233 24.02 13.95 20.33
N TYR A 234 23.58 12.93 19.58
CA TYR A 234 23.97 12.66 18.21
C TYR A 234 22.71 12.55 17.35
N GLU A 235 22.15 13.70 16.93
CA GLU A 235 20.94 13.80 16.09
C GLU A 235 21.16 13.18 14.69
N THR A 236 21.08 11.86 14.58
CA THR A 236 21.42 11.12 13.34
C THR A 236 20.30 10.23 12.83
N ASP A 237 20.26 10.06 11.51
CA ASP A 237 19.31 9.16 10.80
C ASP A 237 19.23 7.77 11.44
N PHE A 238 20.40 7.18 11.74
CA PHE A 238 20.51 5.85 12.34
C PHE A 238 19.83 5.77 13.71
N LEU A 239 20.10 6.75 14.59
CA LEU A 239 19.55 6.75 15.94
C LEU A 239 18.05 7.04 15.96
N TYR A 240 17.56 7.94 15.09
CA TYR A 240 16.12 8.16 14.94
C TYR A 240 15.41 6.90 14.45
N LYS A 241 15.94 6.24 13.40
CA LYS A 241 15.36 4.99 12.90
C LYS A 241 15.35 3.89 13.95
N LYS A 242 16.40 3.79 14.79
CA LYS A 242 16.41 2.86 15.92
C LYS A 242 15.34 3.20 16.96
N CYS A 243 15.16 4.47 17.28
CA CYS A 243 14.08 4.90 18.18
C CYS A 243 12.69 4.57 17.61
N ILE A 244 12.44 4.87 16.33
CA ILE A 244 11.21 4.55 15.60
C ILE A 244 10.93 3.03 15.62
N GLU A 245 11.93 2.22 15.25
CA GLU A 245 11.84 0.76 15.26
C GLU A 245 11.44 0.23 16.64
N LEU A 246 12.07 0.75 17.71
CA LEU A 246 11.80 0.32 19.08
C LEU A 246 10.43 0.77 19.60
N LEU A 247 9.95 1.95 19.21
CA LEU A 247 8.60 2.40 19.53
C LEU A 247 7.56 1.53 18.82
N GLN A 248 7.80 1.15 17.56
CA GLN A 248 6.94 0.22 16.84
C GLN A 248 6.90 -1.17 17.53
N LYS A 249 8.04 -1.70 17.99
CA LYS A 249 8.10 -2.96 18.76
C LYS A 249 7.39 -2.87 20.11
N GLN A 250 7.41 -1.69 20.74
CA GLN A 250 6.67 -1.40 21.97
C GLN A 250 5.17 -1.18 21.73
N LYS A 251 4.73 -1.06 20.48
CA LYS A 251 3.37 -0.68 20.09
C LYS A 251 2.94 0.70 20.62
N ASP A 252 3.91 1.58 20.89
CA ASP A 252 3.67 2.98 21.23
C ASP A 252 3.56 3.79 19.92
N TYR A 253 2.46 3.54 19.20
CA TYR A 253 2.27 4.05 17.83
C TYR A 253 2.19 5.57 17.78
N SER A 254 1.55 6.21 18.75
CA SER A 254 1.44 7.66 18.84
C SER A 254 2.82 8.32 18.93
N LYS A 255 3.69 7.88 19.85
CA LYS A 255 5.07 8.39 19.90
C LYS A 255 5.88 8.03 18.67
N CYS A 256 5.65 6.84 18.10
CA CYS A 256 6.33 6.43 16.87
C CYS A 256 6.02 7.41 15.72
N ILE A 257 4.75 7.83 15.59
CA ILE A 257 4.30 8.82 14.61
C ILE A 257 4.98 10.17 14.84
N ASP A 258 5.05 10.64 16.09
CA ASP A 258 5.75 11.88 16.44
C ASP A 258 7.24 11.83 16.04
N TYR A 259 7.92 10.73 16.35
CA TYR A 259 9.32 10.50 15.96
C TYR A 259 9.49 10.39 14.44
N CYS A 260 8.54 9.79 13.73
CA CYS A 260 8.54 9.76 12.27
C CYS A 260 8.39 11.18 11.70
N ASP A 261 7.50 12.00 12.27
CA ASP A 261 7.32 13.39 11.83
C ASP A 261 8.54 14.25 12.11
N GLU A 262 9.14 14.10 13.29
CA GLU A 262 10.40 14.76 13.64
C GLU A 262 11.52 14.36 12.68
N TYR A 263 11.67 13.06 12.42
CA TYR A 263 12.64 12.55 11.45
C TYR A 263 12.40 13.16 10.06
N LEU A 264 11.16 13.15 9.57
CA LEU A 264 10.82 13.66 8.23
C LEU A 264 11.06 15.17 8.10
N ASN A 265 10.93 15.90 9.21
CA ASN A 265 11.24 17.33 9.28
C ASN A 265 12.76 17.60 9.25
N ILE A 266 13.56 16.76 9.90
CA ILE A 266 15.01 16.92 10.02
C ILE A 266 15.75 16.39 8.78
N PHE A 267 15.49 15.14 8.40
CA PHE A 267 16.21 14.41 7.36
C PHE A 267 15.49 14.42 6.01
N GLY A 268 14.25 14.90 5.96
CA GLY A 268 13.45 14.95 4.75
C GLY A 268 12.73 13.62 4.44
N VAL A 269 12.12 13.57 3.26
CA VAL A 269 11.27 12.45 2.83
C VAL A 269 12.08 11.16 2.70
N ASN A 270 11.67 10.12 3.43
CA ASN A 270 12.29 8.80 3.41
C ASN A 270 11.22 7.70 3.30
N LEU A 271 11.42 6.74 2.38
CA LEU A 271 10.45 5.67 2.10
C LEU A 271 10.21 4.77 3.31
N GLU A 272 11.26 4.35 4.01
CA GLU A 272 11.17 3.45 5.16
C GLU A 272 10.40 4.10 6.31
N VAL A 273 10.68 5.37 6.59
CA VAL A 273 10.00 6.11 7.66
C VAL A 273 8.54 6.41 7.32
N LEU A 274 8.24 6.76 6.06
CA LEU A 274 6.85 6.93 5.62
C LEU A 274 6.06 5.62 5.72
N LEU A 275 6.69 4.49 5.40
CA LEU A 275 6.10 3.17 5.51
C LEU A 275 5.75 2.84 6.98
N VAL A 276 6.71 3.05 7.90
CA VAL A 276 6.48 2.85 9.34
C VAL A 276 5.39 3.79 9.86
N LYS A 277 5.40 5.05 9.45
CA LYS A 277 4.36 6.02 9.82
C LYS A 277 2.98 5.56 9.36
N GLY A 278 2.86 5.10 8.11
CA GLY A 278 1.62 4.54 7.57
C GLY A 278 1.13 3.31 8.34
N MET A 279 2.04 2.40 8.71
CA MET A 279 1.73 1.24 9.56
C MET A 279 1.27 1.66 10.96
N CYS A 280 1.90 2.66 11.58
CA CYS A 280 1.47 3.13 12.90
C CYS A 280 0.06 3.74 12.86
N PHE A 281 -0.26 4.55 11.85
CA PHE A 281 -1.63 5.04 11.66
C PHE A 281 -2.64 3.90 11.43
N PHE A 282 -2.24 2.85 10.72
CA PHE A 282 -3.08 1.67 10.51
C PHE A 282 -3.42 0.98 11.84
N GLU A 283 -2.41 0.75 12.68
CA GLU A 283 -2.58 0.12 14.01
C GLU A 283 -3.39 0.99 14.99
N GLU A 284 -3.34 2.31 14.85
CA GLU A 284 -4.23 3.24 15.57
C GLU A 284 -5.65 3.32 14.99
N ASN A 285 -5.98 2.49 13.99
CA ASN A 285 -7.24 2.50 13.27
C ASN A 285 -7.54 3.82 12.54
N ASN A 286 -6.51 4.63 12.27
CA ASN A 286 -6.59 5.86 11.49
C ASN A 286 -6.29 5.56 10.00
N ILE A 287 -7.22 4.83 9.38
CA ILE A 287 -7.01 4.25 8.04
C ILE A 287 -6.82 5.33 6.96
N ASP A 288 -7.50 6.47 7.06
CA ASP A 288 -7.35 7.57 6.09
C ASP A 288 -5.92 8.14 6.07
N GLN A 289 -5.34 8.38 7.25
CA GLN A 289 -3.95 8.87 7.34
C GLN A 289 -2.95 7.81 6.90
N SER A 290 -3.23 6.54 7.17
CA SER A 290 -2.43 5.41 6.69
C SER A 290 -2.36 5.36 5.17
N ILE A 291 -3.52 5.45 4.49
CA ILE A 291 -3.62 5.50 3.02
C ILE A 291 -2.81 6.68 2.46
N ILE A 292 -2.88 7.86 3.09
CA ILE A 292 -2.11 9.03 2.65
C ILE A 292 -0.61 8.76 2.71
N GLN A 293 -0.09 8.18 3.80
CA GLN A 293 1.35 7.91 3.89
C GLN A 293 1.80 6.81 2.92
N PHE A 294 1.01 5.75 2.75
CA PHE A 294 1.32 4.71 1.77
C PHE A 294 1.28 5.22 0.32
N LYS A 295 0.35 6.13 -0.02
CA LYS A 295 0.36 6.79 -1.34
C LYS A 295 1.64 7.60 -1.56
N LYS A 296 2.14 8.34 -0.55
CA LYS A 296 3.45 9.00 -0.63
C LYS A 296 4.59 8.00 -0.82
N CYS A 297 4.53 6.82 -0.21
CA CYS A 297 5.51 5.76 -0.47
C CYS A 297 5.51 5.35 -1.95
N LEU A 298 4.34 5.24 -2.59
CA LEU A 298 4.24 4.93 -4.01
C LEU A 298 4.68 6.06 -4.94
N GLU A 299 4.72 7.31 -4.48
CA GLU A 299 5.35 8.41 -5.22
C GLU A 299 6.87 8.23 -5.33
N LEU A 300 7.49 7.65 -4.30
CA LEU A 300 8.92 7.35 -4.25
C LEU A 300 9.26 6.05 -4.99
N ASP A 301 8.50 4.98 -4.74
CA ASP A 301 8.66 3.69 -5.42
C ASP A 301 7.30 3.07 -5.76
N LYS A 302 6.94 3.18 -7.04
CA LYS A 302 5.67 2.68 -7.60
C LYS A 302 5.57 1.15 -7.60
N THR A 303 6.67 0.44 -7.40
CA THR A 303 6.78 -1.02 -7.52
C THR A 303 6.95 -1.74 -6.18
N LYS A 304 7.05 -0.99 -5.08
CA LYS A 304 7.18 -1.56 -3.73
C LYS A 304 5.95 -2.39 -3.34
N LEU A 305 6.07 -3.71 -3.48
CA LEU A 305 4.99 -4.69 -3.26
C LEU A 305 4.32 -4.55 -1.90
N GLU A 306 5.13 -4.41 -0.85
CA GLU A 306 4.68 -4.22 0.54
C GLU A 306 3.70 -3.04 0.71
N VAL A 307 3.93 -1.93 0.00
CA VAL A 307 3.06 -0.76 0.06
C VAL A 307 1.71 -1.04 -0.63
N HIS A 308 1.72 -1.76 -1.74
CA HIS A 308 0.48 -2.18 -2.41
C HIS A 308 -0.33 -3.13 -1.53
N MET A 309 0.33 -4.05 -0.82
CA MET A 309 -0.33 -4.96 0.15
C MET A 309 -0.97 -4.19 1.31
N ASN A 310 -0.27 -3.21 1.88
CA ASN A 310 -0.82 -2.40 2.96
C ASN A 310 -2.00 -1.54 2.50
N LEU A 311 -1.94 -0.96 1.29
CA LEU A 311 -3.06 -0.22 0.70
C LEU A 311 -4.26 -1.13 0.43
N LEU A 312 -4.03 -2.33 -0.11
CA LEU A 312 -5.07 -3.34 -0.30
C LEU A 312 -5.79 -3.63 1.02
N GLN A 313 -5.05 -3.85 2.11
CA GLN A 313 -5.62 -4.08 3.43
C GLN A 313 -6.45 -2.88 3.93
N CYS A 314 -5.96 -1.65 3.74
CA CYS A 314 -6.71 -0.43 4.07
C CYS A 314 -8.04 -0.38 3.32
N TYR A 315 -8.05 -0.61 2.01
CA TYR A 315 -9.28 -0.53 1.21
C TYR A 315 -10.25 -1.68 1.47
N ILE A 316 -9.76 -2.85 1.90
CA ILE A 316 -10.63 -3.91 2.42
C ILE A 316 -11.36 -3.43 3.69
N LEU A 317 -10.64 -2.83 4.63
CA LEU A 317 -11.21 -2.34 5.90
C LEU A 317 -12.20 -1.19 5.71
N THR A 318 -11.96 -0.30 4.74
CA THR A 318 -12.87 0.80 4.42
C THR A 318 -13.99 0.39 3.45
N GLU A 319 -14.08 -0.89 3.08
CA GLU A 319 -15.04 -1.42 2.10
C GLU A 319 -14.99 -0.72 0.72
N ASP A 320 -13.85 -0.12 0.36
CA ASP A 320 -13.65 0.47 -0.96
C ASP A 320 -13.21 -0.61 -1.95
N TYR A 321 -14.20 -1.35 -2.43
CA TYR A 321 -13.97 -2.49 -3.31
C TYR A 321 -13.34 -2.09 -4.67
N SER A 322 -13.57 -0.86 -5.13
CA SER A 322 -13.00 -0.37 -6.39
C SER A 322 -11.49 -0.25 -6.29
N ASN A 323 -10.99 0.38 -5.22
CA ASN A 323 -9.57 0.48 -4.97
C ASN A 323 -8.97 -0.88 -4.56
N MET A 324 -9.70 -1.70 -3.80
CA MET A 324 -9.27 -3.08 -3.48
C MET A 324 -8.93 -3.89 -4.74
N PHE A 325 -9.83 -3.98 -5.72
CA PHE A 325 -9.55 -4.69 -6.98
C PHE A 325 -8.42 -4.04 -7.79
N TYR A 326 -8.31 -2.70 -7.76
CA TYR A 326 -7.20 -2.01 -8.41
C TYR A 326 -5.84 -2.44 -7.82
N TYR A 327 -5.67 -2.40 -6.50
CA TYR A 327 -4.41 -2.76 -5.85
C TYR A 327 -4.12 -4.26 -5.93
N LEU A 328 -5.14 -5.11 -5.85
CA LEU A 328 -5.01 -6.55 -6.04
C LEU A 328 -4.45 -6.88 -7.44
N LYS A 329 -4.96 -6.21 -8.48
CA LYS A 329 -4.40 -6.31 -9.84
C LYS A 329 -2.97 -5.81 -9.94
N ARG A 330 -2.61 -4.72 -9.24
CA ARG A 330 -1.24 -4.19 -9.20
C ARG A 330 -0.27 -5.18 -8.54
N ILE A 331 -0.68 -5.81 -7.44
CA ILE A 331 0.07 -6.86 -6.74
C ILE A 331 0.40 -8.01 -7.70
N VAL A 332 -0.61 -8.56 -8.40
CA VAL A 332 -0.40 -9.67 -9.34
C VAL A 332 0.44 -9.26 -10.56
N GLN A 333 0.41 -7.99 -10.97
CA GLN A 333 1.31 -7.47 -12.02
C GLN A 333 2.77 -7.39 -11.58
N ILE A 334 3.02 -7.11 -10.30
CA ILE A 334 4.37 -7.02 -9.72
C ILE A 334 4.90 -8.42 -9.39
N ASP A 335 4.05 -9.25 -8.80
CA ASP A 335 4.34 -10.62 -8.41
C ASP A 335 3.21 -11.55 -8.90
N ALA A 336 3.46 -12.23 -10.01
CA ALA A 336 2.50 -13.17 -10.60
C ALA A 336 2.17 -14.36 -9.69
N SER A 337 3.03 -14.67 -8.71
CA SER A 337 2.77 -15.75 -7.74
C SER A 337 1.71 -15.37 -6.70
N ALA A 338 1.47 -14.07 -6.50
CA ALA A 338 0.47 -13.54 -5.58
C ALA A 338 -0.99 -13.69 -6.07
N ILE A 339 -1.22 -14.39 -7.18
CA ILE A 339 -2.55 -14.67 -7.72
C ILE A 339 -3.48 -15.36 -6.72
N THR A 340 -2.92 -16.15 -5.80
CA THR A 340 -3.66 -16.83 -4.73
C THR A 340 -4.40 -15.86 -3.80
N LEU A 341 -3.96 -14.60 -3.74
CA LEU A 341 -4.57 -13.55 -2.92
C LEU A 341 -6.02 -13.25 -3.33
N TYR A 342 -6.37 -13.44 -4.62
CA TYR A 342 -7.77 -13.37 -5.07
C TYR A 342 -8.62 -14.44 -4.37
N CYS A 343 -8.10 -15.67 -4.22
CA CYS A 343 -8.82 -16.74 -3.53
C CYS A 343 -8.96 -16.46 -2.04
N GLU A 344 -7.90 -16.00 -1.39
CA GLU A 344 -7.89 -15.68 0.05
C GLU A 344 -8.91 -14.59 0.40
N ILE A 345 -8.97 -13.53 -0.41
CA ILE A 345 -9.98 -12.46 -0.24
C ILE A 345 -11.38 -12.99 -0.58
N GLY A 346 -11.51 -13.86 -1.59
CA GLY A 346 -12.76 -14.54 -1.92
C GLY A 346 -13.29 -15.36 -0.74
N ASP A 347 -12.43 -16.13 -0.08
CA ASP A 347 -12.76 -16.93 1.10
C ASP A 347 -13.17 -16.04 2.28
N MET A 348 -12.49 -14.92 2.47
CA MET A 348 -12.85 -13.92 3.48
C MET A 348 -14.25 -13.36 3.23
N PHE A 349 -14.58 -12.92 2.01
CA PHE A 349 -15.92 -12.44 1.68
C PHE A 349 -16.99 -13.53 1.79
N ARG A 350 -16.67 -14.77 1.39
CA ARG A 350 -17.56 -15.92 1.53
C ARG A 350 -17.89 -16.19 2.99
N SER A 351 -16.91 -16.09 3.89
CA SER A 351 -17.09 -16.32 5.33
C SER A 351 -18.05 -15.32 5.99
N VAL A 352 -18.07 -14.08 5.50
CA VAL A 352 -18.98 -13.01 5.95
C VAL A 352 -20.25 -12.90 5.09
N LYS A 353 -20.54 -13.93 4.28
CA LYS A 353 -21.74 -14.06 3.43
C LYS A 353 -21.89 -12.95 2.37
N ARG A 354 -20.80 -12.31 1.97
CA ARG A 354 -20.73 -11.36 0.84
C ARG A 354 -20.46 -12.13 -0.45
N TYR A 355 -21.43 -12.96 -0.86
CA TYR A 355 -21.22 -13.96 -1.92
C TYR A 355 -20.89 -13.35 -3.28
N GLU A 356 -21.46 -12.20 -3.62
CA GLU A 356 -21.21 -11.52 -4.90
C GLU A 356 -19.75 -11.06 -5.03
N LEU A 357 -19.19 -10.53 -3.94
CA LEU A 357 -17.78 -10.12 -3.88
C LEU A 357 -16.85 -11.32 -3.91
N ALA A 358 -17.20 -12.39 -3.18
CA ALA A 358 -16.46 -13.64 -3.22
C ALA A 358 -16.39 -14.22 -4.64
N ILE A 359 -17.53 -14.28 -5.34
CA ILE A 359 -17.61 -14.73 -6.74
C ILE A 359 -16.70 -13.86 -7.63
N ALA A 360 -16.78 -12.53 -7.50
CA ALA A 360 -15.94 -11.63 -8.30
C ALA A 360 -14.44 -11.86 -8.07
N CYS A 361 -14.02 -12.08 -6.81
CA CYS A 361 -12.63 -12.39 -6.49
C CYS A 361 -12.14 -13.69 -7.14
N TYR A 362 -12.89 -14.79 -7.02
CA TYR A 362 -12.50 -16.05 -7.65
C TYR A 362 -12.55 -15.97 -9.19
N GLU A 363 -13.50 -15.23 -9.77
CA GLU A 363 -13.56 -15.01 -11.22
C GLU A 363 -12.33 -14.25 -11.73
N GLU A 364 -11.91 -13.18 -11.04
CA GLU A 364 -10.66 -12.47 -11.37
C GLU A 364 -9.44 -13.37 -11.19
N GLY A 365 -9.39 -14.20 -10.15
CA GLY A 365 -8.37 -15.24 -9.98
C GLY A 365 -8.28 -16.16 -11.21
N LEU A 366 -9.43 -16.64 -11.71
CA LEU A 366 -9.50 -17.47 -12.92
C LEU A 366 -9.14 -16.72 -14.21
N ARG A 367 -9.36 -15.40 -14.29
CA ARG A 367 -8.88 -14.60 -15.44
C ARG A 367 -7.36 -14.59 -15.51
N HIS A 368 -6.69 -14.55 -14.37
CA HIS A 368 -5.22 -14.59 -14.29
C HIS A 368 -4.68 -16.03 -14.42
N ASN A 369 -5.36 -17.04 -13.87
CA ASN A 369 -5.01 -18.46 -13.99
C ASN A 369 -6.27 -19.33 -14.14
N ASN A 370 -6.62 -19.63 -15.39
CA ASN A 370 -7.81 -20.40 -15.74
C ASN A 370 -7.76 -21.89 -15.34
N LYS A 371 -6.67 -22.35 -14.73
CA LYS A 371 -6.51 -23.72 -14.21
C LYS A 371 -6.46 -23.77 -12.68
N ASP A 372 -6.63 -22.64 -12.00
CA ASP A 372 -6.59 -22.63 -10.54
C ASP A 372 -7.76 -23.41 -9.94
N LYS A 373 -7.43 -24.56 -9.35
CA LYS A 373 -8.41 -25.45 -8.72
C LYS A 373 -9.04 -24.82 -7.49
N VAL A 374 -8.31 -23.94 -6.78
CA VAL A 374 -8.82 -23.29 -5.56
C VAL A 374 -9.95 -22.32 -5.92
N SER A 375 -9.76 -21.49 -6.95
CA SER A 375 -10.81 -20.61 -7.47
C SER A 375 -12.06 -21.38 -7.95
N TYR A 376 -11.88 -22.51 -8.66
CA TYR A 376 -13.01 -23.36 -9.06
C TYR A 376 -13.77 -23.91 -7.85
N LEU A 377 -13.07 -24.38 -6.83
CA LEU A 377 -13.70 -24.86 -5.59
C LEU A 377 -14.40 -23.71 -4.85
N GLY A 378 -13.74 -22.56 -4.71
CA GLY A 378 -14.30 -21.37 -4.08
C GLY A 378 -15.61 -20.92 -4.72
N LEU A 379 -15.67 -20.88 -6.06
CA LEU A 379 -16.91 -20.62 -6.80
C LEU A 379 -17.97 -21.67 -6.52
N ALA A 380 -17.63 -22.96 -6.59
CA ALA A 380 -18.57 -24.04 -6.34
C ALA A 380 -19.20 -23.95 -4.93
N LEU A 381 -18.38 -23.73 -3.91
CA LEU A 381 -18.81 -23.57 -2.52
C LEU A 381 -19.65 -22.29 -2.34
N THR A 382 -19.24 -21.17 -2.94
CA THR A 382 -19.97 -19.90 -2.84
C THR A 382 -21.34 -19.97 -3.52
N TYR A 383 -21.42 -20.61 -4.69
CA TYR A 383 -22.69 -20.85 -5.36
C TYR A 383 -23.58 -21.82 -4.56
N THR A 384 -23.00 -22.83 -3.91
CA THR A 384 -23.74 -23.71 -2.99
C THR A 384 -24.34 -22.92 -1.82
N LEU A 385 -23.54 -22.08 -1.15
CA LEU A 385 -23.97 -21.25 -0.01
C LEU A 385 -24.98 -20.16 -0.38
N SER A 386 -25.00 -19.74 -1.64
CA SER A 386 -26.01 -18.82 -2.20
C SER A 386 -27.17 -19.54 -2.89
N ASN A 387 -27.33 -20.85 -2.67
CA ASN A 387 -28.40 -21.71 -3.21
C ASN A 387 -28.49 -21.74 -4.76
N GLN A 388 -27.40 -21.42 -5.45
CA GLN A 388 -27.26 -21.48 -6.91
C GLN A 388 -26.61 -22.82 -7.32
N PHE A 389 -27.32 -23.92 -7.05
CA PHE A 389 -26.81 -25.28 -7.25
C PHE A 389 -26.48 -25.62 -8.71
N ASP A 390 -27.15 -24.97 -9.66
CA ASP A 390 -26.90 -25.03 -11.09
C ASP A 390 -25.47 -24.60 -11.43
N LYS A 391 -25.07 -23.40 -10.99
CA LYS A 391 -23.71 -22.88 -11.21
C LYS A 391 -22.70 -23.66 -10.40
N ALA A 392 -23.02 -23.97 -9.15
CA ALA A 392 -22.17 -24.81 -8.31
C ALA A 392 -21.80 -26.12 -9.01
N SER A 393 -22.72 -26.70 -9.79
CA SER A 393 -22.47 -27.94 -10.52
C SER A 393 -21.41 -27.88 -11.60
N ILE A 394 -21.40 -26.78 -12.34
CA ILE A 394 -20.40 -26.52 -13.36
C ILE A 394 -19.04 -26.40 -12.69
N TYR A 395 -18.95 -25.66 -11.59
CA TYR A 395 -17.69 -25.40 -10.90
C TYR A 395 -17.17 -26.63 -10.13
N PHE A 396 -18.03 -27.47 -9.56
CA PHE A 396 -17.61 -28.76 -8.99
C PHE A 396 -17.07 -29.71 -10.06
N LEU A 397 -17.68 -29.75 -11.26
CA LEU A 397 -17.18 -30.53 -12.38
C LEU A 397 -15.81 -30.01 -12.83
N MET A 398 -15.64 -28.69 -12.93
CA MET A 398 -14.34 -28.11 -13.25
C MET A 398 -13.30 -28.48 -12.19
N TYR A 399 -13.59 -28.25 -10.90
CA TYR A 399 -12.72 -28.64 -9.80
C TYR A 399 -12.30 -30.11 -9.88
N ALA A 400 -13.26 -31.04 -9.96
CA ALA A 400 -13.01 -32.48 -9.99
C ALA A 400 -12.08 -32.93 -11.14
N ARG A 401 -12.18 -32.25 -12.30
CA ARG A 401 -11.29 -32.50 -13.44
C ARG A 401 -9.87 -32.03 -13.18
N ARG A 402 -9.69 -30.86 -12.57
CA ARG A 402 -8.36 -30.30 -12.26
C ARG A 402 -7.69 -31.04 -11.11
N GLU A 403 -8.48 -31.50 -10.13
CA GLU A 403 -8.02 -32.35 -9.03
C GLU A 403 -7.68 -33.78 -9.48
N LYS A 404 -8.03 -34.15 -10.72
CA LYS A 404 -7.78 -35.48 -11.30
C LYS A 404 -8.33 -36.62 -10.42
N ILE A 405 -9.52 -36.42 -9.84
CA ILE A 405 -10.21 -37.47 -9.08
C ILE A 405 -10.27 -38.74 -9.94
N PRO A 406 -9.88 -39.93 -9.45
CA PRO A 406 -9.95 -41.16 -10.25
C PRO A 406 -11.40 -41.57 -10.51
N ASN A 407 -11.62 -42.33 -11.59
CA ASN A 407 -12.93 -42.92 -11.84
C ASN A 407 -13.24 -43.97 -10.76
N ASN A 408 -14.52 -44.15 -10.45
CA ASN A 408 -15.05 -44.98 -9.38
C ASN A 408 -14.50 -44.64 -8.00
N LYS A 409 -14.17 -43.38 -7.75
CA LYS A 409 -13.74 -42.87 -6.44
C LYS A 409 -14.59 -41.69 -6.01
N SER A 410 -14.72 -41.53 -4.70
CA SER A 410 -15.32 -40.36 -4.07
C SER A 410 -14.25 -39.54 -3.36
N VAL A 411 -14.43 -38.23 -3.38
CA VAL A 411 -13.67 -37.27 -2.56
C VAL A 411 -14.68 -36.57 -1.66
N VAL A 412 -14.38 -36.48 -0.38
CA VAL A 412 -15.15 -35.69 0.56
C VAL A 412 -14.37 -34.41 0.83
N ILE A 413 -15.01 -33.28 0.55
CA ILE A 413 -14.53 -31.95 0.90
C ILE A 413 -15.27 -31.53 2.15
N VAL A 414 -14.52 -31.12 3.17
CA VAL A 414 -15.08 -30.56 4.39
C VAL A 414 -14.92 -29.05 4.31
N ASP A 415 -16.00 -28.34 4.02
CA ASP A 415 -16.02 -26.87 4.04
C ASP A 415 -16.32 -26.40 5.46
N LEU A 416 -15.26 -26.00 6.16
CA LEU A 416 -15.30 -25.50 7.53
C LEU A 416 -15.64 -24.00 7.50
N ALA A 417 -16.91 -23.66 7.23
CA ALA A 417 -17.35 -22.27 7.38
C ALA A 417 -17.60 -21.95 8.86
N TRP A 418 -17.43 -20.67 9.22
CA TRP A 418 -17.47 -20.23 10.62
C TRP A 418 -18.78 -20.56 11.35
N ASN A 419 -19.89 -20.61 10.62
CA ASN A 419 -21.23 -20.86 11.15
C ASN A 419 -21.77 -22.27 10.84
N GLN A 420 -21.18 -22.98 9.87
CA GLN A 420 -21.69 -24.26 9.40
C GLN A 420 -20.58 -25.07 8.75
N THR A 421 -20.41 -26.31 9.17
CA THR A 421 -19.58 -27.27 8.46
C THR A 421 -20.42 -27.96 7.39
N ASN A 422 -20.00 -27.87 6.13
CA ASN A 422 -20.62 -28.61 5.03
C ASN A 422 -19.74 -29.77 4.60
N PHE A 423 -20.35 -30.93 4.41
CA PHE A 423 -19.70 -32.09 3.81
C PHE A 423 -20.11 -32.18 2.34
N ILE A 424 -19.16 -31.95 1.45
CA ILE A 424 -19.38 -32.05 0.01
C ILE A 424 -18.73 -33.34 -0.49
N THR A 425 -19.52 -34.34 -0.81
CA THR A 425 -19.04 -35.59 -1.41
C THR A 425 -19.12 -35.47 -2.93
N ILE A 426 -17.99 -35.54 -3.62
CA ILE A 426 -17.90 -35.64 -5.08
C ILE A 426 -17.60 -37.09 -5.43
N GLU A 427 -18.57 -37.82 -5.97
CA GLU A 427 -18.42 -39.18 -6.45
C GLU A 427 -18.18 -39.16 -7.96
N LYS A 428 -17.02 -39.63 -8.42
CA LYS A 428 -16.70 -39.68 -9.84
C LYS A 428 -16.87 -41.11 -10.35
N SER A 429 -17.96 -41.41 -11.04
CA SER A 429 -18.19 -42.74 -11.63
C SER A 429 -17.46 -42.95 -12.96
N SER A 430 -17.08 -41.88 -13.67
CA SER A 430 -16.25 -41.97 -14.88
C SER A 430 -15.51 -40.67 -15.14
N ALA A 431 -14.68 -40.61 -16.19
CA ALA A 431 -13.92 -39.41 -16.55
C ALA A 431 -14.79 -38.16 -16.69
N ARG A 432 -16.11 -38.35 -16.90
CA ARG A 432 -17.06 -37.32 -17.30
C ARG A 432 -18.31 -37.27 -16.45
N LYS A 433 -18.45 -38.16 -15.46
CA LYS A 433 -19.62 -38.25 -14.58
C LYS A 433 -19.21 -37.98 -13.15
N ILE A 434 -19.82 -36.96 -12.55
CA ILE A 434 -19.76 -36.73 -11.11
C ILE A 434 -21.17 -36.65 -10.54
N LYS A 435 -21.32 -37.21 -9.34
CA LYS A 435 -22.45 -36.94 -8.45
C LYS A 435 -21.90 -36.12 -7.29
N VAL A 436 -22.61 -35.08 -6.89
CA VAL A 436 -22.21 -34.26 -5.75
C VAL A 436 -23.31 -34.27 -4.71
N LEU A 437 -22.92 -34.58 -3.48
CA LEU A 437 -23.78 -34.54 -2.32
C LEU A 437 -23.30 -33.42 -1.40
N VAL A 438 -24.20 -32.56 -0.94
CA VAL A 438 -23.92 -31.56 0.09
C VAL A 438 -24.71 -31.96 1.33
N ASN A 439 -24.02 -32.23 2.43
CA ASN A 439 -24.59 -32.73 3.69
C ASN A 439 -25.48 -33.98 3.49
N GLY A 440 -25.05 -34.88 2.60
CA GLY A 440 -25.77 -36.12 2.27
C GLY A 440 -26.95 -35.94 1.30
N GLN A 441 -27.30 -34.71 0.92
CA GLN A 441 -28.31 -34.45 -0.10
C GLN A 441 -27.67 -34.35 -1.49
N THR A 442 -28.15 -35.14 -2.44
CA THR A 442 -27.68 -35.06 -3.84
C THR A 442 -28.08 -33.70 -4.43
N VAL A 443 -27.09 -32.85 -4.73
CA VAL A 443 -27.29 -31.56 -5.40
C VAL A 443 -26.95 -31.64 -6.89
N ILE A 444 -26.22 -32.67 -7.31
CA ILE A 444 -25.84 -32.88 -8.72
C ILE A 444 -25.94 -34.37 -9.00
N ASP A 445 -26.73 -34.73 -10.01
CA ASP A 445 -26.78 -36.09 -10.51
C ASP A 445 -26.47 -36.15 -12.01
N ASN A 446 -25.54 -37.04 -12.35
CA ASN A 446 -25.29 -37.58 -13.69
C ASN A 446 -25.13 -36.54 -14.83
N ILE A 447 -24.19 -35.61 -14.69
CA ILE A 447 -23.70 -34.84 -15.84
C ILE A 447 -22.89 -35.80 -16.74
N SER A 448 -23.30 -36.04 -18.00
CA SER A 448 -22.46 -36.71 -19.00
C SER A 448 -22.11 -35.76 -20.14
N THR A 449 -20.88 -35.90 -20.64
CA THR A 449 -20.29 -34.99 -21.63
C THR A 449 -19.90 -35.76 -22.88
N ASP A 450 -20.46 -35.39 -24.02
CA ASP A 450 -19.96 -35.81 -25.32
C ASP A 450 -18.63 -35.11 -25.67
N LYS A 451 -18.01 -35.49 -26.79
CA LYS A 451 -16.71 -34.95 -27.23
C LYS A 451 -16.68 -33.41 -27.42
N ASP A 452 -17.84 -32.75 -27.46
CA ASP A 452 -17.99 -31.31 -27.72
C ASP A 452 -18.71 -30.53 -26.59
N GLY A 453 -19.20 -31.21 -25.55
CA GLY A 453 -19.96 -30.54 -24.48
C GLY A 453 -21.07 -31.37 -23.83
N VAL A 454 -21.91 -30.71 -23.05
CA VAL A 454 -23.08 -31.27 -22.34
C VAL A 454 -24.33 -30.54 -22.78
N ILE A 455 -25.40 -31.26 -23.14
CA ILE A 455 -26.74 -30.68 -23.30
C ILE A 455 -27.54 -30.93 -22.02
N PHE A 456 -28.24 -29.90 -21.53
CA PHE A 456 -29.04 -29.99 -20.31
C PHE A 456 -30.45 -29.42 -20.50
N ILE A 457 -31.40 -29.89 -19.69
CA ILE A 457 -32.77 -29.37 -19.56
C ILE A 457 -33.20 -29.43 -18.09
N GLY A 458 -33.83 -28.37 -17.60
CA GLY A 458 -34.15 -28.24 -16.18
C GLY A 458 -34.68 -26.86 -15.82
N GLN A 459 -34.21 -26.33 -14.69
CA GLN A 459 -34.59 -25.03 -14.17
C GLN A 459 -33.34 -24.28 -13.68
N LEU A 460 -33.29 -22.96 -13.90
CA LEU A 460 -32.25 -22.06 -13.41
C LEU A 460 -32.86 -21.06 -12.42
N PRO A 461 -32.22 -20.80 -11.28
CA PRO A 461 -32.57 -19.67 -10.42
C PRO A 461 -32.23 -18.35 -11.15
N ILE A 462 -33.22 -17.47 -11.26
CA ILE A 462 -33.04 -16.10 -11.71
C ILE A 462 -33.33 -15.19 -10.52
N ILE A 463 -32.37 -14.31 -10.23
CA ILE A 463 -32.51 -13.29 -9.20
C ILE A 463 -33.10 -12.05 -9.87
N ASP A 464 -34.23 -11.57 -9.38
CA ASP A 464 -34.84 -10.34 -9.85
C ASP A 464 -34.12 -9.09 -9.33
N ARG A 465 -34.59 -7.90 -9.70
CA ARG A 465 -33.98 -6.63 -9.25
C ARG A 465 -34.12 -6.38 -7.74
N ALA A 466 -35.00 -7.12 -7.06
CA ALA A 466 -35.22 -7.05 -5.62
C ALA A 466 -34.41 -8.11 -4.85
N GLY A 467 -33.62 -8.94 -5.54
CA GLY A 467 -32.84 -10.00 -4.91
C GLY A 467 -33.64 -11.28 -4.64
N VAL A 468 -34.87 -11.38 -5.15
CA VAL A 468 -35.73 -12.56 -4.99
C VAL A 468 -35.34 -13.61 -6.03
N THR A 469 -35.05 -14.81 -5.57
CA THR A 469 -34.72 -15.96 -6.43
C THR A 469 -36.01 -16.63 -6.91
N MET A 470 -36.23 -16.67 -8.22
CA MET A 470 -37.30 -17.41 -8.87
C MET A 470 -36.72 -18.55 -9.72
N MET A 471 -37.35 -19.72 -9.73
CA MET A 471 -36.94 -20.82 -10.59
C MET A 471 -37.55 -20.64 -11.98
N PHE A 472 -36.73 -20.66 -13.02
CA PHE A 472 -37.15 -20.44 -14.39
C PHE A 472 -36.76 -21.64 -15.26
N PRO A 473 -37.63 -22.15 -16.14
CA PRO A 473 -37.32 -23.32 -16.95
C PRO A 473 -36.18 -22.99 -17.92
N CYS A 474 -35.24 -23.92 -18.09
CA CYS A 474 -34.05 -23.70 -18.88
C CYS A 474 -33.63 -24.92 -19.69
N LEU A 475 -32.89 -24.69 -20.76
CA LEU A 475 -32.16 -25.73 -21.46
C LEU A 475 -30.96 -25.14 -22.20
N GLY A 476 -29.96 -25.93 -22.53
CA GLY A 476 -28.74 -25.36 -23.08
C GLY A 476 -27.62 -26.34 -23.39
N LYS A 477 -26.48 -25.80 -23.82
CA LYS A 477 -25.25 -26.56 -24.05
C LYS A 477 -24.02 -25.90 -23.43
N ILE A 478 -23.26 -26.68 -22.66
CA ILE A 478 -21.94 -26.31 -22.13
C ILE A 478 -20.87 -26.92 -23.02
N TYR A 479 -20.10 -26.10 -23.72
CA TYR A 479 -19.05 -26.51 -24.66
C TYR A 479 -17.72 -26.74 -23.96
N THR A 480 -17.02 -27.79 -24.38
CA THR A 480 -15.63 -28.07 -23.99
C THR A 480 -14.62 -27.56 -25.02
N ASN A 481 -15.04 -27.41 -26.29
CA ASN A 481 -14.20 -26.95 -27.38
C ASN A 481 -14.38 -25.44 -27.62
N LYS A 482 -13.29 -24.68 -27.39
CA LYS A 482 -13.27 -23.21 -27.59
C LYS A 482 -13.66 -22.80 -29.01
N ARG A 483 -13.20 -23.51 -30.04
CA ARG A 483 -13.51 -23.16 -31.45
C ARG A 483 -14.98 -23.32 -31.73
N ASN A 484 -15.59 -24.40 -31.24
CA ASN A 484 -17.01 -24.66 -31.46
C ASN A 484 -17.88 -23.66 -30.69
N PHE A 485 -17.49 -23.30 -29.46
CA PHE A 485 -18.15 -22.21 -28.74
C PHE A 485 -18.01 -20.85 -29.43
N HIS A 486 -16.83 -20.49 -29.93
CA HIS A 486 -16.65 -19.25 -30.67
C HIS A 486 -17.42 -19.25 -31.99
N GLN A 487 -17.49 -20.39 -32.69
CA GLN A 487 -18.28 -20.53 -33.90
C GLN A 487 -19.76 -20.34 -33.62
N ILE A 488 -20.33 -21.00 -32.61
CA ILE A 488 -21.74 -20.83 -32.26
C ILE A 488 -22.01 -19.40 -31.80
N LYS A 489 -21.14 -18.82 -30.96
CA LYS A 489 -21.26 -17.44 -30.50
C LYS A 489 -21.27 -16.47 -31.67
N LYS A 490 -20.27 -16.55 -32.56
CA LYS A 490 -20.19 -15.72 -33.77
C LYS A 490 -21.41 -15.91 -34.66
N HIS A 491 -21.91 -17.14 -34.80
CA HIS A 491 -23.07 -17.44 -35.63
C HIS A 491 -24.34 -16.80 -35.06
N ILE A 492 -24.64 -17.06 -33.79
CA ILE A 492 -25.76 -16.47 -33.04
C ILE A 492 -25.66 -14.94 -33.12
N THR A 493 -24.50 -14.35 -32.79
CA THR A 493 -24.32 -12.90 -32.79
C THR A 493 -24.57 -12.29 -34.17
N LYS A 494 -24.00 -12.88 -35.23
CA LYS A 494 -24.13 -12.38 -36.60
C LYS A 494 -25.54 -12.55 -37.15
N LYS A 495 -26.17 -13.71 -36.96
CA LYS A 495 -27.48 -14.03 -37.54
C LYS A 495 -28.62 -13.32 -36.84
N LEU A 496 -28.54 -13.16 -35.52
CA LEU A 496 -29.54 -12.46 -34.73
C LEU A 496 -29.28 -10.95 -34.64
N LYS A 497 -28.26 -10.44 -35.35
CA LYS A 497 -27.84 -9.02 -35.33
C LYS A 497 -27.66 -8.47 -33.91
N LEU A 498 -27.08 -9.29 -33.05
CA LEU A 498 -26.83 -8.93 -31.66
C LEU A 498 -25.71 -7.89 -31.57
N PRO A 499 -25.88 -6.76 -30.88
CA PRO A 499 -24.80 -5.79 -30.69
C PRO A 499 -23.60 -6.43 -29.98
N GLU A 500 -22.35 -6.07 -30.34
CA GLU A 500 -21.13 -6.76 -29.88
C GLU A 500 -20.91 -6.73 -28.36
N PHE A 501 -21.63 -5.88 -27.61
CA PHE A 501 -21.57 -5.78 -26.15
C PHE A 501 -22.65 -6.63 -25.47
N PHE A 502 -22.49 -7.96 -25.46
CA PHE A 502 -23.34 -8.84 -24.65
C PHE A 502 -22.82 -8.94 -23.21
N GLY A 503 -23.28 -8.01 -22.38
CA GLY A 503 -23.06 -8.01 -20.94
C GLY A 503 -24.26 -7.40 -20.23
N ARG A 504 -25.09 -8.26 -19.63
CA ARG A 504 -26.27 -7.98 -18.79
C ARG A 504 -27.59 -7.69 -19.52
N TYR A 505 -28.49 -8.66 -19.39
CA TYR A 505 -29.97 -8.61 -19.47
C TYR A 505 -30.59 -7.56 -20.39
N GLN A 506 -30.85 -7.95 -21.65
CA GLN A 506 -31.90 -7.35 -22.46
C GLN A 506 -32.74 -8.46 -23.08
N TYR A 507 -34.06 -8.33 -22.93
CA TYR A 507 -35.05 -9.16 -23.61
C TYR A 507 -35.02 -8.75 -25.09
N LEU A 508 -34.59 -9.65 -25.97
CA LEU A 508 -34.64 -9.45 -27.42
C LEU A 508 -35.65 -10.43 -27.97
N ASP A 509 -36.74 -9.90 -28.50
CA ASP A 509 -37.74 -10.69 -29.23
C ASP A 509 -37.18 -11.01 -30.61
N PHE A 510 -36.81 -12.28 -30.81
CA PHE A 510 -36.23 -12.75 -32.06
C PHE A 510 -37.27 -13.19 -33.09
N ASN A 511 -38.58 -13.12 -32.81
CA ASN A 511 -39.62 -13.77 -33.61
C ASN A 511 -39.23 -15.23 -33.96
N GLU A 512 -39.87 -15.87 -34.94
CA GLU A 512 -39.63 -17.29 -35.33
C GLU A 512 -38.18 -17.63 -35.79
N MET A 513 -37.21 -16.73 -35.63
CA MET A 513 -35.79 -16.98 -35.95
C MET A 513 -35.14 -18.03 -35.04
N ILE A 514 -35.69 -18.25 -33.84
CA ILE A 514 -35.21 -19.28 -32.92
C ILE A 514 -36.39 -20.16 -32.53
N THR A 515 -36.26 -21.46 -32.79
CA THR A 515 -37.24 -22.45 -32.36
C THR A 515 -36.56 -23.61 -31.65
N ALA A 516 -37.26 -24.20 -30.68
CA ALA A 516 -36.81 -25.38 -29.96
C ALA A 516 -37.85 -26.50 -30.12
N THR A 517 -37.41 -27.68 -30.52
CA THR A 517 -38.21 -28.91 -30.43
C THR A 517 -37.67 -29.73 -29.27
N ILE A 518 -38.56 -30.06 -28.32
CA ILE A 518 -38.23 -30.86 -27.15
C ILE A 518 -39.13 -32.08 -27.17
N GLU A 519 -38.54 -33.24 -27.39
CA GLU A 519 -39.26 -34.51 -27.55
C GLU A 519 -38.88 -35.45 -26.41
N GLU A 520 -39.87 -35.81 -25.61
CA GLU A 520 -39.74 -36.83 -24.59
C GLU A 520 -39.64 -38.22 -25.25
N ARG A 521 -38.55 -38.94 -24.96
CA ARG A 521 -38.37 -40.33 -25.37
C ARG A 521 -38.40 -41.25 -24.16
N GLU A 522 -38.41 -42.55 -24.40
CA GLU A 522 -38.47 -43.56 -23.34
C GLU A 522 -37.33 -43.40 -22.33
N GLN A 523 -36.11 -43.23 -22.82
CA GLN A 523 -34.89 -43.22 -22.00
C GLN A 523 -34.27 -41.82 -21.84
N ASN A 524 -34.58 -40.85 -22.70
CA ASN A 524 -33.98 -39.52 -22.69
C ASN A 524 -34.95 -38.45 -23.24
N VAL A 525 -34.46 -37.23 -23.36
CA VAL A 525 -35.15 -36.14 -24.05
C VAL A 525 -34.30 -35.73 -25.23
N TYR A 526 -34.91 -35.73 -26.41
CA TYR A 526 -34.30 -35.15 -27.61
C TYR A 526 -34.57 -33.65 -27.61
N ILE A 527 -33.51 -32.87 -27.85
CA ILE A 527 -33.57 -31.42 -27.93
C ILE A 527 -32.97 -31.02 -29.27
N GLU A 528 -33.74 -30.26 -30.03
CA GLU A 528 -33.35 -29.65 -31.29
C GLU A 528 -33.57 -28.15 -31.21
N LEU A 529 -32.52 -27.39 -31.46
CA LEU A 529 -32.53 -25.94 -31.45
C LEU A 529 -32.22 -25.44 -32.85
N ASN A 530 -33.17 -24.77 -33.48
CA ASN A 530 -32.94 -24.09 -34.74
C ASN A 530 -32.64 -22.61 -34.45
N LEU A 531 -31.42 -22.19 -34.76
CA LEU A 531 -30.92 -20.83 -34.57
C LEU A 531 -30.80 -20.13 -35.94
N ASN A 532 -31.93 -19.97 -36.64
CA ASN A 532 -32.01 -19.33 -37.95
C ASN A 532 -31.15 -20.04 -39.04
N GLY A 533 -31.35 -21.36 -39.17
CA GLY A 533 -30.70 -22.22 -40.15
C GLY A 533 -29.45 -22.95 -39.64
N TYR A 534 -29.10 -22.77 -38.36
CA TYR A 534 -28.09 -23.57 -37.67
C TYR A 534 -28.75 -24.44 -36.60
N GLN A 535 -28.70 -25.75 -36.78
CA GLN A 535 -29.30 -26.71 -35.86
C GLN A 535 -28.29 -27.16 -34.79
N VAL A 536 -28.68 -27.07 -33.52
CA VAL A 536 -28.02 -27.73 -32.40
C VAL A 536 -28.95 -28.82 -31.91
N ASN A 537 -28.58 -30.07 -32.19
CA ASN A 537 -29.38 -31.22 -31.83
C ASN A 537 -28.61 -32.07 -30.83
N GLY A 538 -29.33 -32.73 -29.94
CA GLY A 538 -28.77 -33.82 -29.15
C GLY A 538 -29.75 -34.39 -28.15
N PHE A 539 -29.26 -35.32 -27.37
CA PHE A 539 -30.05 -36.05 -26.39
C PHE A 539 -29.56 -35.68 -25.00
N THR A 540 -30.49 -35.56 -24.06
CA THR A 540 -30.12 -35.66 -22.65
C THR A 540 -29.63 -37.08 -22.39
N ASP A 541 -28.82 -37.26 -21.37
CA ASP A 541 -28.39 -38.60 -21.00
C ASP A 541 -29.54 -39.45 -20.46
N ALA A 542 -29.48 -40.75 -20.73
CA ALA A 542 -30.40 -41.76 -20.24
C ALA A 542 -29.76 -42.59 -19.12
N PRO A 543 -30.41 -42.78 -17.95
CA PRO A 543 -30.00 -43.82 -17.02
C PRO A 543 -30.29 -45.20 -17.62
N LYS A 544 -29.36 -46.16 -17.48
CA LYS A 544 -29.60 -47.57 -17.86
C LYS A 544 -30.52 -48.30 -16.88
N ASP A 545 -30.56 -47.84 -15.63
CA ASP A 545 -31.35 -48.41 -14.54
C ASP A 545 -31.64 -47.30 -13.49
N SER A 546 -32.79 -46.60 -13.53
CA SER A 546 -33.27 -45.86 -12.35
C SER A 546 -34.75 -45.44 -12.44
N SER A 547 -35.38 -45.34 -11.26
CA SER A 547 -36.73 -44.78 -11.01
C SER A 547 -36.81 -43.25 -11.18
N GLU A 548 -35.70 -42.58 -11.51
CA GLU A 548 -35.55 -41.12 -11.58
C GLU A 548 -35.44 -40.59 -13.02
N ASN A 549 -35.87 -41.40 -13.98
CA ASN A 549 -35.77 -41.05 -15.40
C ASN A 549 -36.46 -39.70 -15.69
N LYS A 550 -35.72 -38.79 -16.35
CA LYS A 550 -36.18 -37.48 -16.85
C LYS A 550 -36.62 -36.45 -15.77
N LEU A 551 -36.09 -36.48 -14.55
CA LEU A 551 -36.47 -35.52 -13.50
C LEU A 551 -36.29 -34.04 -13.91
N GLY A 552 -35.16 -33.68 -14.54
CA GLY A 552 -34.92 -32.33 -15.04
C GLY A 552 -35.95 -31.87 -16.08
N PHE A 553 -36.34 -32.78 -16.98
CA PHE A 553 -37.40 -32.52 -17.95
C PHE A 553 -38.76 -32.33 -17.27
N LYS A 554 -39.13 -33.16 -16.29
CA LYS A 554 -40.38 -33.00 -15.53
C LYS A 554 -40.47 -31.62 -14.87
N LYS A 555 -39.38 -31.17 -14.25
CA LYS A 555 -39.29 -29.83 -13.64
C LYS A 555 -39.33 -28.71 -14.66
N PHE A 556 -38.66 -28.89 -15.81
CA PHE A 556 -38.78 -27.96 -16.93
C PHE A 556 -40.24 -27.81 -17.38
N ILE A 557 -40.98 -28.91 -17.57
CA ILE A 557 -42.40 -28.88 -17.99
C ILE A 557 -43.27 -28.15 -16.98
N GLU A 558 -43.10 -28.45 -15.69
CA GLU A 558 -43.86 -27.81 -14.60
C GLU A 558 -43.76 -26.29 -14.67
N LEU A 559 -42.53 -25.76 -14.68
CA LEU A 559 -42.31 -24.32 -14.72
C LEU A 559 -42.60 -23.74 -16.11
N PHE A 560 -42.36 -24.47 -17.20
CA PHE A 560 -42.66 -23.98 -18.53
C PHE A 560 -44.16 -23.81 -18.76
N ASN A 561 -44.99 -24.66 -18.17
CA ASN A 561 -46.44 -24.48 -18.16
C ASN A 561 -46.88 -23.28 -17.31
N GLU A 562 -46.12 -22.93 -16.27
CA GLU A 562 -46.38 -21.76 -15.42
C GLU A 562 -45.98 -20.44 -16.10
N TYR A 563 -44.77 -20.38 -16.64
CA TYR A 563 -44.18 -19.14 -17.16
C TYR A 563 -44.40 -18.93 -18.66
N GLU A 564 -44.78 -19.97 -19.40
CA GLU A 564 -44.93 -19.97 -20.87
C GLU A 564 -43.69 -19.48 -21.63
N GLN A 565 -42.53 -19.57 -20.99
CA GLN A 565 -41.25 -19.07 -21.47
C GLN A 565 -40.12 -19.89 -20.86
N CYS A 566 -38.98 -20.02 -21.55
CA CYS A 566 -37.80 -20.67 -21.01
C CYS A 566 -36.49 -19.96 -21.41
N LYS A 567 -35.41 -20.30 -20.71
CA LYS A 567 -34.09 -19.72 -20.95
C LYS A 567 -33.18 -20.71 -21.66
N LEU A 568 -32.65 -20.28 -22.80
CA LEU A 568 -31.62 -20.95 -23.56
C LEU A 568 -30.23 -20.48 -23.13
N VAL A 569 -29.35 -21.41 -22.77
CA VAL A 569 -27.99 -21.09 -22.28
C VAL A 569 -26.93 -21.79 -23.13
N PHE A 570 -25.98 -21.02 -23.67
CA PHE A 570 -24.75 -21.55 -24.23
C PHE A 570 -23.55 -21.01 -23.46
N GLN A 571 -22.71 -21.90 -22.96
CA GLN A 571 -21.54 -21.53 -22.17
C GLN A 571 -20.33 -22.36 -22.57
N HIS A 572 -19.12 -21.84 -22.41
CA HIS A 572 -17.91 -22.65 -22.50
C HIS A 572 -17.33 -22.90 -21.10
N GLU A 573 -16.84 -24.12 -20.86
CA GLU A 573 -16.43 -24.54 -19.51
C GLU A 573 -15.25 -23.73 -18.93
N GLU A 574 -14.37 -23.22 -19.79
CA GLU A 574 -13.19 -22.40 -19.39
C GLU A 574 -13.30 -20.91 -19.72
N LEU A 575 -14.33 -20.48 -20.46
CA LEU A 575 -14.48 -19.06 -20.78
C LEU A 575 -15.55 -18.52 -19.84
N LEU A 576 -15.29 -17.37 -19.19
CA LEU A 576 -16.30 -16.65 -18.39
C LEU A 576 -17.37 -15.98 -19.27
N ASP A 577 -17.67 -16.60 -20.41
CA ASP A 577 -18.46 -16.08 -21.51
C ASP A 577 -19.66 -17.01 -21.73
N GLN A 578 -20.84 -16.42 -21.79
CA GLN A 578 -22.11 -17.12 -21.92
C GLN A 578 -23.08 -16.34 -22.78
N ILE A 579 -23.93 -17.07 -23.50
CA ILE A 579 -25.03 -16.54 -24.29
C ILE A 579 -26.31 -16.99 -23.62
N ASN A 580 -27.18 -16.02 -23.30
CA ASN A 580 -28.46 -16.25 -22.69
C ASN A 580 -29.55 -15.69 -23.61
N ILE A 581 -30.50 -16.52 -24.02
CA ILE A 581 -31.63 -16.13 -24.88
C ILE A 581 -32.91 -16.60 -24.19
N THR A 582 -33.95 -15.77 -24.21
CA THR A 582 -35.28 -16.19 -23.72
C THR A 582 -36.13 -16.63 -24.90
N LEU A 583 -36.82 -17.76 -24.74
CA LEU A 583 -37.79 -18.28 -25.70
C LEU A 583 -39.19 -18.23 -25.11
N VAL A 584 -40.16 -17.83 -25.91
CA VAL A 584 -41.59 -17.85 -25.54
C VAL A 584 -42.25 -19.13 -26.04
N LYS A 585 -43.46 -19.43 -25.54
CA LYS A 585 -44.20 -20.66 -25.82
C LYS A 585 -44.38 -20.95 -27.30
N GLU A 586 -44.63 -19.92 -28.10
CA GLU A 586 -44.82 -20.03 -29.55
C GLU A 586 -43.57 -20.53 -30.28
N GLN A 587 -42.38 -20.33 -29.69
CA GLN A 587 -41.11 -20.77 -30.24
C GLN A 587 -40.75 -22.21 -29.85
N ILE A 588 -41.53 -22.85 -28.98
CA ILE A 588 -41.19 -24.15 -28.40
C ILE A 588 -42.24 -25.19 -28.79
N ARG A 589 -41.81 -26.18 -29.58
CA ARG A 589 -42.58 -27.38 -29.88
C ARG A 589 -42.27 -28.46 -28.86
N LEU A 590 -43.18 -28.62 -27.91
CA LEU A 590 -43.09 -29.66 -26.88
C LEU A 590 -43.84 -30.93 -27.33
N ILE A 591 -43.15 -32.06 -27.41
CA ILE A 591 -43.70 -33.38 -27.74
C ILE A 591 -43.52 -34.27 -26.52
N THR A 592 -44.59 -34.47 -25.75
CA THR A 592 -44.61 -35.38 -24.60
C THR A 592 -45.32 -36.67 -24.98
N ASN A 593 -44.87 -37.80 -24.44
CA ASN A 593 -45.60 -39.05 -24.57
C ASN A 593 -46.80 -39.02 -23.63
N ARG A 594 -47.88 -38.35 -24.05
CA ARG A 594 -49.20 -38.55 -23.42
C ARG A 594 -49.83 -39.82 -23.98
N ILE A 595 -49.75 -40.88 -23.19
CA ILE A 595 -50.87 -41.81 -22.97
C ILE A 595 -51.13 -41.81 -21.46
#